data_AF-A0A370VYG9-F1
#
_entry.id   AF-A0A370VYG9-F1
#
_cell.length_a   1.000
_cell.length_b   1.000
_cell.length_c   1.000
_cell.angle_alpha   90.00
_cell.angle_beta   90.00
_cell.angle_gamma   90.00
#
_symmetry.space_group_name_H-M   'P 1'
#
loop_
_entity.id
_entity.type
_entity.pdbx_description
1 polymer ?
#
loop_
_entity_poly.entity_id
_entity_poly.type
_entity_poly.pdbx_seq_one_letter_code
_entity_poly.pdbx_strand_id
1 'polypeptide(L)' 'MAKPPEGYYKVRSHYRRKPRPSAKKLSGWSIAGLIAVVWLWSQLIGFGEASPTTPQTPTPSVSASVGH' A
#
# COMPACT_ATOMS: atom_id res chain seq x y z
N MET A 1 -38.70 1.22 -36.81
CA MET A 1 -37.27 1.30 -36.39
C MET A 1 -37.04 0.27 -35.31
N ALA A 2 -36.25 -0.79 -35.57
CA ALA A 2 -35.93 -1.79 -34.55
C ALA A 2 -35.14 -1.13 -33.40
N LYS A 3 -35.52 -1.44 -32.16
CA LYS A 3 -34.80 -0.96 -30.98
C LYS A 3 -33.38 -1.55 -30.97
N PRO A 4 -32.35 -0.77 -30.61
CA PRO A 4 -30.99 -1.28 -30.48
C PRO A 4 -30.93 -2.39 -29.42
N PRO A 5 -30.03 -3.38 -29.58
CA PRO A 5 -29.72 -4.35 -28.54
C PRO A 5 -29.32 -3.67 -27.22
N GLU A 6 -29.63 -4.30 -26.09
CA GLU A 6 -29.33 -3.76 -24.76
C GLU A 6 -27.83 -3.45 -24.59
N GLY A 7 -27.51 -2.29 -24.03
CA GLY A 7 -26.12 -1.82 -23.89
C GLY A 7 -25.51 -1.17 -25.14
N TYR A 8 -26.26 -1.06 -26.25
CA TYR A 8 -25.83 -0.36 -27.46
C TYR A 8 -26.71 0.87 -27.74
N TYR A 9 -26.13 1.84 -28.44
CA TYR A 9 -26.88 2.95 -29.02
C TYR A 9 -26.59 3.04 -30.52
N LYS A 10 -27.60 3.42 -31.30
CA LYS A 10 -27.50 3.53 -32.76
C LYS A 10 -27.05 4.94 -33.15
N VAL A 11 -25.97 5.04 -33.91
CA VAL A 11 -25.46 6.31 -34.46
C VAL A 11 -25.51 6.24 -35.97
N ARG A 12 -26.29 7.10 -36.63
CA ARG A 12 -26.48 7.13 -38.10
C ARG A 12 -26.92 5.79 -38.71
N SER A 13 -26.02 4.81 -38.82
CA SER A 13 -26.26 3.44 -39.30
C SER A 13 -25.52 2.34 -38.51
N HIS A 14 -24.67 2.67 -37.53
CA HIS A 14 -23.84 1.71 -36.79
C HIS A 14 -24.20 1.64 -35.30
N TYR A 15 -24.06 0.46 -34.71
CA TYR A 15 -24.22 0.26 -33.26
C TYR A 15 -22.89 0.51 -32.55
N ARG A 16 -22.90 1.41 -31.57
CA ARG A 16 -21.78 1.60 -30.65
C ARG A 16 -22.15 1.07 -29.27
N ARG A 17 -21.17 0.46 -28.60
CA ARG A 17 -21.31 0.09 -27.18
C ARG A 17 -21.44 1.35 -26.36
N LYS A 18 -22.39 1.37 -25.43
CA LYS A 18 -22.41 2.40 -24.40
C LYS A 18 -21.08 2.31 -23.63
N PRO A 19 -20.40 3.44 -23.38
CA PRO A 19 -19.27 3.41 -22.46
C PRO A 19 -19.79 2.85 -21.14
N ARG A 20 -19.20 1.74 -20.69
CA ARG A 20 -19.49 1.24 -19.34
C ARG A 20 -19.10 2.34 -18.37
N PRO A 21 -19.82 2.50 -17.24
CA PRO A 21 -19.32 3.32 -16.15
C PRO A 21 -17.96 2.74 -15.75
N SER A 22 -16.89 3.35 -16.25
CA SER A 22 -15.54 3.01 -15.85
C SER A 22 -15.46 3.52 -14.42
N ALA A 23 -15.39 2.60 -13.46
CA ALA A 23 -15.10 2.97 -12.09
C ALA A 23 -13.92 3.94 -12.10
N LYS A 24 -14.07 5.08 -11.42
CA LYS A 24 -13.02 6.08 -11.29
C LYS A 24 -11.82 5.36 -10.67
N LYS A 25 -10.81 5.07 -11.49
CA LYS A 25 -9.61 4.42 -10.99
C LYS A 25 -8.97 5.38 -10.00
N LEU A 26 -8.71 4.91 -8.79
CA LEU A 26 -7.90 5.67 -7.85
C LEU A 26 -6.56 5.97 -8.52
N SER A 27 -6.10 7.22 -8.42
CA SER A 27 -4.76 7.59 -8.91
C SER A 27 -3.75 6.65 -8.28
N GLY A 28 -2.74 6.22 -9.04
CA GLY A 28 -1.65 5.38 -8.50
C GLY A 28 -1.00 6.00 -7.26
N TRP A 29 -0.97 7.34 -7.20
CA TRP A 29 -0.52 8.11 -6.03
C TRP A 29 -1.44 7.97 -4.81
N SER A 30 -2.75 7.90 -5.02
CA SER A 30 -3.70 7.65 -3.92
C SER A 30 -3.50 6.26 -3.33
N ILE A 31 -3.22 5.26 -4.17
CA ILE A 31 -2.92 3.89 -3.72
C ILE A 31 -1.60 3.87 -2.94
N ALA A 32 -0.56 4.53 -3.45
CA ALA A 32 0.73 4.64 -2.76
C ALA A 32 0.58 5.33 -1.39
N GLY A 33 -0.21 6.40 -1.31
CA GLY A 33 -0.52 7.08 -0.05
C GLY A 33 -1.23 6.17 0.95
N LEU A 34 -2.22 5.39 0.51
CA LEU A 34 -2.90 4.42 1.38
C LEU A 34 -1.93 3.35 1.91
N ILE A 35 -1.05 2.82 1.06
CA ILE A 35 -0.03 1.84 1.48
C ILE A 35 0.92 2.44 2.51
N ALA A 36 1.39 3.67 2.31
CA ALA A 36 2.29 4.35 3.25
C ALA A 36 1.61 4.59 4.61
N VAL A 37 0.34 4.99 4.62
CA VAL A 37 -0.44 5.14 5.85
C VAL A 37 -0.59 3.79 6.55
N VAL A 38 -1.02 2.74 5.84
CA VAL A 38 -1.16 1.40 6.44
C VAL A 38 0.17 0.92 7.03
N TRP A 39 1.28 1.07 6.31
CA TRP A 39 2.61 0.67 6.78
C TRP A 39 3.04 1.43 8.04
N LEU A 40 2.85 2.74 8.08
CA LEU A 40 3.17 3.57 9.24
C LEU A 40 2.31 3.18 10.46
N TRP A 41 1.02 2.94 10.26
CA TRP A 41 0.10 2.55 11.32
C TRP A 41 0.35 1.12 11.82
N SER A 42 0.81 0.20 10.96
CA SER A 42 1.24 -1.14 11.36
C SER A 42 2.44 -1.13 12.31
N GLN A 43 3.34 -0.15 12.19
CA GLN A 43 4.43 0.04 13.16
C GLN A 43 3.91 0.57 14.50
N LEU A 44 2.95 1.49 14.47
CA LEU A 44 2.46 2.16 15.68
C LEU A 44 1.51 1.30 16.53
N ILE A 45 0.72 0.43 15.91
CA ILE A 45 -0.26 -0.43 16.60
C ILE A 45 0.40 -1.71 17.16
N GLY A 46 1.68 -1.97 16.89
CA GLY A 46 2.39 -3.12 17.44
C GLY A 46 1.84 -4.43 16.89
N PHE A 47 2.09 -4.69 15.60
CA PHE A 47 1.96 -6.05 15.08
C PHE A 47 3.15 -6.89 15.59
N GLY A 48 3.01 -7.37 16.82
CA GLY A 48 3.75 -8.47 17.44
C GLY A 48 5.27 -8.37 17.43
N GLU A 49 5.87 -7.92 18.54
CA GLU A 49 7.17 -8.40 19.01
C GLU A 49 8.28 -8.56 17.96
N ALA A 50 8.46 -7.60 17.05
CA ALA A 50 9.77 -7.41 16.46
C ALA A 50 10.61 -6.73 17.54
N SER A 51 11.06 -7.50 18.54
CA SER A 51 12.18 -7.09 19.37
C SER A 51 13.32 -6.79 18.39
N PRO A 52 13.74 -5.52 18.18
CA PRO A 52 15.07 -5.32 17.65
C PRO A 52 15.97 -6.00 18.67
N THR A 53 16.67 -7.08 18.28
CA THR A 53 17.72 -7.68 19.10
C THR A 53 18.53 -6.54 19.68
N THR A 54 18.47 -6.41 21.00
CA THR A 54 19.06 -5.33 21.77
C THR A 54 20.47 -5.06 21.24
N PRO A 55 20.86 -3.80 20.97
CA PRO A 55 22.24 -3.49 20.66
C PRO A 55 23.10 -3.92 21.86
N GLN A 56 23.85 -5.02 21.72
CA GLN A 56 24.81 -5.43 22.74
C GLN A 56 25.97 -4.44 22.71
N THR A 57 26.05 -3.54 23.68
CA THR A 57 27.25 -2.73 23.91
C THR A 57 27.27 -2.26 25.37
N PRO A 58 28.43 -2.19 26.07
CA PRO A 58 29.74 -2.80 25.83
C PRO A 58 30.14 -3.75 26.99
N THR A 59 31.11 -4.64 26.75
CA THR A 59 31.82 -5.35 27.83
C THR A 59 32.61 -4.33 28.68
N PRO A 60 32.40 -4.23 30.01
CA PRO A 60 33.35 -3.53 30.85
C PRO A 60 34.62 -4.37 30.90
N SER A 61 35.66 -3.95 30.16
CA SER A 61 37.01 -4.46 30.36
C SER A 61 37.48 -3.97 31.72
N VAL A 62 37.25 -4.78 32.75
CA VAL A 62 37.88 -4.63 34.05
C VAL A 62 39.39 -4.59 33.80
N SER A 63 39.99 -3.41 33.93
CA SER A 63 41.46 -3.28 34.01
C SER A 63 41.87 -3.86 35.35
N ALA A 64 42.17 -5.17 35.36
CA ALA A 64 42.82 -5.82 36.47
C ALA A 64 44.34 -5.61 36.38
N SER A 65 44.89 -5.11 37.49
CA SER A 65 46.29 -5.11 37.93
C SER A 65 47.35 -4.40 37.08
N VAL A 66 47.98 -3.38 37.67
CA VAL A 66 49.36 -3.54 38.21
C VAL A 66 49.40 -2.86 39.57
N GLY A 67 49.46 -3.67 40.63
CA GLY A 67 50.21 -3.29 41.82
C GLY A 67 51.63 -3.81 41.61
N HIS A 68 52.61 -2.91 41.73
CA HIS A 68 53.93 -3.09 42.32
C HIS A 68 54.69 -1.76 42.24
#